data_AF-M1AH68-F1
#
_entry.id   AF-M1AH68-F1
#
_cell.length_a   1.000
_cell.length_b   1.000
_cell.length_c   1.000
_cell.angle_alpha   90.00
_cell.angle_beta   90.00
_cell.angle_gamma   90.00
#
_symmetry.space_group_name_H-M   'P 1'
#
loop_
_entity.id
_entity.type
_entity.pdbx_description
1 polymer ?
#
loop_
_entity_poly.entity_id
_entity_poly.type
_entity_poly.pdbx_seq_one_letter_code
_entity_poly.pdbx_strand_id
1 'polypeptide(L)'
;MTYAQVAVYGFSDKVGLLSFPQRDDGFEMSKPYSSKTAAIIDTEVREWVSKAYERTVQLIEKHKEHVAQIAELLLEKEVLHQEDLVRVLGERPFKSLEPTNYDIFKQGFEEENKERKDNPENKTVEDNGSPPVVPEVVPL
;
A
#
# COMPACT_ATOMS: atom_id res chain seq x y z
N MET A 1 2.85 5.15 10.94
CA MET A 1 2.46 3.77 11.30
C MET A 1 3.28 3.19 12.46
N THR A 2 4.61 3.25 12.44
CA THR A 2 5.47 2.60 13.46
C THR A 2 5.22 3.07 14.90
N TYR A 3 4.93 4.34 15.11
CA TYR A 3 4.56 4.85 16.44
C TYR A 3 3.31 4.17 17.02
N ALA A 4 2.29 3.89 16.19
CA ALA A 4 1.09 3.20 16.66
C ALA A 4 1.39 1.75 17.01
N GLN A 5 2.25 1.06 16.24
CA GLN A 5 2.66 -0.31 16.55
C GLN A 5 3.34 -0.40 17.92
N VAL A 6 4.23 0.54 18.21
CA VAL A 6 4.99 0.55 19.48
C VAL A 6 4.15 1.07 20.64
N ALA A 7 3.44 2.19 20.48
CA ALA A 7 2.78 2.88 21.59
C ALA A 7 1.31 2.47 21.80
N VAL A 8 0.61 1.97 20.77
CA VAL A 8 -0.82 1.66 20.83
C VAL A 8 -1.06 0.15 20.80
N TYR A 9 -0.38 -0.58 19.91
CA TYR A 9 -0.60 -2.02 19.72
C TYR A 9 0.32 -2.90 20.58
N GLY A 10 1.36 -2.33 21.21
CA GLY A 10 2.26 -3.06 22.10
C GLY A 10 3.23 -4.00 21.39
N PHE A 11 3.66 -3.67 20.16
CA PHE A 11 4.60 -4.49 19.37
C PHE A 11 6.07 -4.26 19.75
N SER A 12 6.33 -3.83 20.98
CA SER A 12 7.68 -3.61 21.51
C SER A 12 7.82 -4.26 22.87
N ASP A 13 8.81 -5.14 23.01
CA ASP A 13 9.12 -5.81 24.27
C ASP A 13 9.60 -4.81 25.35
N LYS A 14 10.24 -3.69 24.93
CA LYS A 14 10.76 -2.68 25.86
C LYS A 14 9.66 -1.77 26.42
N VAL A 15 8.62 -1.49 25.63
CA VAL A 15 7.43 -0.74 26.08
C VAL A 15 6.45 -1.67 26.81
N GLY A 16 6.40 -2.94 26.39
CA GLY A 16 5.51 -3.96 26.92
C GLY A 16 4.10 -3.89 26.32
N LEU A 17 3.19 -4.67 26.90
CA LEU A 17 1.78 -4.79 26.49
C LEU A 17 0.92 -3.62 27.03
N LEU A 18 1.43 -2.40 26.90
CA LEU A 18 0.75 -1.18 27.31
C LEU A 18 0.28 -0.40 26.08
N SER A 19 -0.89 0.23 26.19
CA SER A 19 -1.50 0.99 25.11
C SER A 19 -1.69 2.45 25.53
N PHE A 20 -1.23 3.36 24.69
CA PHE A 20 -1.30 4.81 24.86
C PHE A 20 -1.97 5.44 23.63
N PRO A 21 -3.28 5.26 23.44
CA PRO A 21 -3.99 5.89 22.33
C PRO A 21 -3.97 7.42 22.46
N GLN A 22 -3.85 8.11 21.34
CA GLN A 22 -4.00 9.55 21.30
C GLN A 22 -5.49 9.89 21.42
N ARG A 23 -5.81 10.79 22.35
CA ARG A 23 -7.15 11.27 22.62
C ARG A 23 -7.40 12.51 21.75
N ASP A 24 -8.36 12.41 20.83
CA ASP A 24 -8.73 13.51 19.91
C ASP A 24 -9.67 14.54 20.57
N ASP A 25 -10.16 14.24 21.77
CA ASP A 25 -10.73 15.20 22.70
C ASP A 25 -9.63 16.18 23.12
N GLY A 26 -9.56 17.33 22.43
CA GLY A 26 -8.50 18.37 22.48
C GLY A 26 -8.18 19.03 23.82
N PHE A 27 -8.44 18.34 24.93
CA PHE A 27 -8.16 18.71 26.31
C PHE A 27 -6.94 17.99 26.92
N GLU A 28 -6.41 16.93 26.32
CA GLU A 28 -5.20 16.26 26.82
C GLU A 28 -3.97 16.58 25.95
N MET A 29 -3.35 17.74 26.21
CA MET A 29 -2.07 18.15 25.63
C MET A 29 -0.85 17.38 26.18
N SER A 30 -1.05 16.47 27.14
CA SER A 30 0.03 15.72 27.78
C SER A 30 -0.06 14.24 27.45
N LYS A 31 1.03 13.69 26.93
CA LYS A 31 1.22 12.24 26.73
C LYS A 31 0.96 11.49 28.06
N PRO A 32 0.20 10.38 28.07
CA PRO A 32 -0.14 9.63 29.29
C PRO A 32 1.02 8.75 29.78
N TYR A 33 2.26 9.23 29.66
CA TYR A 33 3.47 8.51 30.04
C TYR A 33 4.62 9.48 30.32
N SER A 34 5.59 9.00 31.12
CA SER A 34 6.76 9.78 31.50
C SER A 34 7.66 10.12 30.31
N SER A 35 8.50 11.15 30.44
CA SER A 35 9.55 11.47 29.46
C SER A 35 10.51 10.30 29.22
N LYS A 36 10.76 9.49 30.26
CA LYS A 36 11.58 8.27 30.15
C LYS A 36 10.93 7.25 29.23
N THR A 37 9.62 7.02 29.37
CA THR A 37 8.86 6.12 28.49
C THR A 37 8.80 6.66 27.06
N ALA A 38 8.65 7.98 26.89
CA ALA A 38 8.70 8.61 25.57
C ALA A 38 10.03 8.33 24.85
N ALA A 39 11.16 8.47 25.56
CA ALA A 39 12.48 8.20 25.01
C ALA A 39 12.67 6.71 24.61
N ILE A 40 12.07 5.79 25.37
CA ILE A 40 12.07 4.36 25.01
C ILE A 40 11.28 4.13 23.73
N ILE A 41 10.07 4.69 23.62
CA ILE A 41 9.23 4.60 22.41
C ILE A 41 9.98 5.14 21.20
N ASP A 42 10.59 6.32 21.31
CA ASP A 42 11.34 6.93 20.19
C ASP A 42 12.54 6.07 19.76
N THR A 43 13.22 5.43 20.72
CA THR A 43 14.34 4.53 20.45
C THR A 43 13.86 3.28 19.70
N GLU A 44 12.77 2.68 20.16
CA GLU A 44 12.17 1.50 19.52
C GLU A 44 11.70 1.81 18.10
N VAL A 45 11.00 2.92 17.91
CA VAL A 45 10.54 3.35 16.59
C VAL A 45 11.71 3.53 15.63
N ARG A 46 12.80 4.17 16.09
CA ARG A 46 14.01 4.31 15.28
C ARG A 46 14.58 2.94 14.90
N GLU A 47 14.68 2.02 15.86
CA GLU A 47 15.20 0.67 15.63
C GLU A 47 14.34 -0.09 14.60
N TRP A 48 13.02 -0.02 14.70
CA TRP A 48 12.09 -0.63 13.74
C TRP A 48 12.22 -0.06 12.34
N VAL A 49 12.31 1.28 12.22
CA VAL A 49 12.47 1.94 10.92
C VAL A 49 13.82 1.58 10.29
N SER A 50 14.90 1.59 11.08
CA SER A 50 16.22 1.19 10.60
C SER A 50 16.25 -0.26 10.11
N LYS A 51 15.67 -1.20 10.86
CA LYS A 51 15.55 -2.62 10.44
C LYS A 51 14.75 -2.77 9.15
N ALA A 52 13.63 -2.08 9.02
CA ALA A 52 12.81 -2.11 7.81
C ALA A 52 13.56 -1.53 6.61
N TYR A 53 14.28 -0.43 6.80
CA TYR A 53 15.13 0.19 5.78
C TYR A 53 16.23 -0.76 5.33
N GLU A 54 17.03 -1.29 6.25
CA GLU A 54 18.13 -2.23 5.94
C GLU A 54 17.62 -3.46 5.20
N ARG A 55 16.51 -4.05 5.66
CA ARG A 55 15.86 -5.18 4.98
C ARG A 55 15.43 -4.81 3.55
N THR A 56 14.91 -3.62 3.36
CA THR A 56 14.44 -3.15 2.04
C THR A 56 15.62 -2.92 1.10
N VAL A 57 16.70 -2.29 1.58
CA VAL A 57 17.94 -2.12 0.81
C VAL A 57 18.49 -3.48 0.40
N GLN A 58 18.62 -4.42 1.33
CA GLN A 58 19.09 -5.78 1.02
C GLN A 58 18.20 -6.50 0.00
N LEU A 59 16.88 -6.32 0.10
CA LEU A 59 15.93 -6.91 -0.85
C LEU A 59 16.10 -6.32 -2.26
N ILE A 60 16.24 -5.00 -2.37
CA ILE A 60 16.44 -4.31 -3.64
C ILE A 60 17.81 -4.67 -4.23
N GLU A 61 18.86 -4.71 -3.42
CA GLU A 61 20.20 -5.12 -3.85
C GLU A 61 20.22 -6.56 -4.37
N LYS A 62 19.56 -7.48 -3.66
CA LYS A 62 19.42 -8.88 -4.08
C LYS A 62 18.71 -9.00 -5.44
N HIS A 63 17.74 -8.13 -5.73
CA HIS A 63 16.95 -8.15 -6.95
C HIS A 63 17.26 -6.98 -7.89
N LYS A 64 18.49 -6.44 -7.82
CA LYS A 64 18.89 -5.21 -8.52
C LYS A 64 18.71 -5.31 -10.03
N GLU A 65 19.01 -6.47 -10.63
CA GLU A 65 18.85 -6.70 -12.06
C GLU A 65 17.38 -6.60 -12.50
N HIS A 66 16.47 -7.22 -11.75
CA HIS A 66 15.03 -7.12 -12.04
C HIS A 66 14.50 -5.69 -11.88
N VAL A 67 14.98 -4.96 -10.86
CA VAL A 67 14.60 -3.55 -10.66
C VAL A 67 15.08 -2.69 -11.83
N ALA A 68 16.31 -2.93 -12.33
CA ALA A 68 16.84 -2.24 -13.50
C ALA A 68 16.01 -2.52 -14.76
N GLN A 69 15.64 -3.78 -15.01
CA GLN A 69 14.79 -4.14 -16.16
C GLN A 69 13.41 -3.46 -16.10
N ILE A 70 12.80 -3.37 -14.91
CA ILE A 70 11.53 -2.65 -14.74
C ILE A 70 11.72 -1.15 -14.99
N ALA A 71 12.82 -0.57 -14.50
CA ALA A 71 13.12 0.84 -14.70
C ALA A 71 13.34 1.17 -16.19
N GLU A 72 14.06 0.33 -16.92
CA GLU A 72 14.24 0.45 -18.38
C GLU A 72 12.90 0.34 -19.11
N LEU A 73 12.06 -0.63 -18.73
CA LEU A 73 10.74 -0.79 -19.33
C LEU A 73 9.82 0.41 -19.06
N LEU A 74 9.94 1.06 -17.90
CA LEU A 74 9.22 2.31 -17.59
C LEU A 74 9.68 3.51 -18.42
N LEU A 75 10.92 3.50 -18.92
CA LEU A 75 11.40 4.53 -19.84
C LEU A 75 10.78 4.35 -21.25
N GLU A 76 10.49 3.11 -21.64
CA GLU A 76 9.82 2.81 -22.92
C GLU A 76 8.31 2.95 -22.84
N LYS A 77 7.70 2.57 -21.72
CA LYS A 77 6.25 2.56 -21.49
C LYS A 77 5.91 3.24 -20.18
N GLU A 78 5.19 4.36 -20.26
CA GLU A 78 4.83 5.18 -19.08
C GLU A 78 4.03 4.43 -18.00
N VAL A 79 3.26 3.40 -18.39
CA VAL A 79 2.42 2.61 -17.48
C VAL A 79 2.66 1.12 -17.69
N LEU A 80 3.09 0.43 -16.64
CA LEU A 80 3.22 -1.05 -16.65
C LEU A 80 1.96 -1.71 -16.09
N HIS A 81 1.50 -2.75 -16.77
CA HIS A 81 0.41 -3.61 -16.28
C HIS A 81 0.97 -4.88 -15.63
N GLN A 82 0.09 -5.65 -14.97
CA GLN A 82 0.48 -6.89 -14.31
C GLN A 82 1.17 -7.88 -15.26
N GLU A 83 0.71 -7.98 -16.51
CA GLU A 83 1.30 -8.84 -17.53
C GLU A 83 2.76 -8.46 -17.84
N ASP A 84 3.07 -7.16 -17.88
CA ASP A 84 4.43 -6.65 -18.09
C ASP A 84 5.34 -7.04 -16.92
N LEU A 85 4.81 -6.97 -15.68
CA LEU A 85 5.54 -7.38 -14.48
C LEU A 85 5.77 -8.89 -14.44
N VAL A 86 4.78 -9.70 -14.81
CA VAL A 86 4.92 -11.17 -14.87
C VAL A 86 5.93 -11.58 -15.95
N ARG A 87 6.00 -10.85 -17.07
CA ARG A 87 7.02 -11.10 -18.11
C ARG A 87 8.45 -10.88 -17.60
N VAL A 88 8.67 -9.88 -16.75
CA VAL A 88 10.00 -9.53 -16.24
C VAL A 88 10.37 -10.30 -14.97
N LEU A 89 9.43 -10.43 -14.03
CA LEU A 89 9.66 -11.01 -12.70
C LEU A 89 9.25 -12.49 -12.60
N GLY A 90 8.50 -13.00 -13.56
CA GLY A 90 7.85 -14.31 -13.49
C GLY A 90 6.54 -14.30 -12.67
N GLU A 91 5.98 -15.49 -12.46
CA GLU A 91 4.77 -15.64 -11.65
C GLU A 91 5.04 -15.35 -10.17
N ARG A 92 4.05 -14.74 -9.51
CA ARG A 92 4.16 -14.42 -8.09
C ARG A 92 4.24 -15.72 -7.26
N PRO A 93 5.29 -15.91 -6.43
CA PRO A 93 5.48 -17.16 -5.68
C PRO A 93 4.51 -17.33 -4.50
N PHE A 94 3.63 -16.36 -4.24
CA PHE A 94 2.61 -16.39 -3.19
C PHE A 94 1.24 -16.13 -3.81
N LYS A 95 0.31 -17.05 -3.63
CA LYS A 95 -1.08 -16.89 -4.06
C LYS A 95 -1.81 -16.00 -3.05
N SER A 96 -2.48 -14.96 -3.54
CA SER A 96 -3.45 -14.22 -2.73
C SER A 96 -4.67 -15.10 -2.47
N LEU A 97 -5.14 -15.15 -1.22
CA LEU A 97 -6.36 -15.87 -0.85
C LEU A 97 -7.62 -15.09 -1.23
N GLU A 98 -7.50 -13.77 -1.31
CA GLU A 98 -8.57 -12.86 -1.73
C GLU A 98 -8.22 -12.24 -3.08
N PRO A 99 -9.24 -11.92 -3.91
CA PRO A 99 -9.02 -11.19 -5.15
C PRO A 99 -8.40 -9.84 -4.82
N THR A 100 -7.28 -9.54 -5.47
CA THR A 100 -6.59 -8.26 -5.32
C THR A 100 -7.49 -7.15 -5.89
N ASN A 101 -7.35 -5.91 -5.44
CA ASN A 101 -8.07 -4.76 -6.05
C ASN A 101 -7.88 -4.70 -7.58
N TYR A 102 -6.71 -5.13 -8.07
CA TYR A 102 -6.43 -5.25 -9.49
C TYR A 102 -7.26 -6.35 -10.19
N ASP A 103 -7.49 -7.49 -9.52
CA ASP A 103 -8.30 -8.59 -10.05
C ASP A 103 -9.76 -8.16 -10.18
N ILE A 104 -10.27 -7.44 -9.17
CA ILE A 104 -11.63 -6.84 -9.18
C ILE A 104 -11.74 -5.79 -10.29
N PHE A 105 -10.73 -4.94 -10.44
CA PHE A 105 -10.68 -3.94 -11.50
C PHE A 105 -10.70 -4.58 -12.90
N LYS A 106 -9.89 -5.62 -13.14
CA LYS A 106 -9.90 -6.36 -14.41
C LYS A 106 -11.27 -6.98 -14.71
N GLN A 107 -11.92 -7.58 -13.71
CA GLN A 107 -13.24 -8.19 -13.87
C GLN A 107 -14.29 -7.18 -14.35
N GLY A 108 -14.31 -5.97 -13.79
CA GLY A 108 -15.25 -4.93 -14.21
C GLY A 108 -15.11 -4.54 -15.70
N PHE A 109 -13.88 -4.45 -16.21
CA PHE A 109 -13.63 -4.18 -17.64
C PHE A 109 -13.94 -5.39 -18.54
N GLU A 110 -13.79 -6.62 -18.05
CA GLU A 110 -14.14 -7.83 -18.78
C GLU A 110 -15.67 -8.01 -18.92
N GLU A 111 -16.43 -7.63 -17.89
CA GLU A 111 -17.89 -7.59 -17.92
C GLU A 111 -18.40 -6.53 -18.91
N GLU A 112 -17.87 -5.30 -18.84
CA GLU A 112 -18.25 -4.21 -19.76
C GLU A 112 -17.93 -4.55 -21.24
N ASN A 113 -16.79 -5.21 -21.51
CA ASN A 113 -16.44 -5.65 -22.86
C ASN A 113 -17.29 -6.82 -23.37
N LYS A 114 -17.81 -7.68 -22.49
CA LYS A 114 -18.79 -8.72 -22.86
C LYS A 114 -20.14 -8.11 -23.19
N GLU A 115 -20.64 -7.18 -22.36
CA GLU A 115 -21.91 -6.50 -22.60
C GLU A 115 -21.91 -5.69 -23.92
N ARG A 116 -20.78 -5.03 -24.25
CA ARG A 116 -20.61 -4.33 -25.53
C ARG A 116 -20.56 -5.25 -26.76
N LYS A 117 -20.10 -6.50 -26.60
CA LYS A 117 -20.08 -7.49 -27.68
C LYS A 117 -21.44 -8.13 -27.92
N ASP A 118 -22.25 -8.26 -26.87
CA ASP A 118 -23.58 -8.85 -26.95
C ASP A 118 -24.66 -7.83 -27.41
N ASN A 119 -24.33 -6.52 -27.49
CA ASN A 119 -25.28 -5.49 -27.97
C ASN A 119 -24.60 -4.36 -28.80
N PRO A 120 -24.43 -4.52 -30.14
CA PRO A 120 -23.60 -3.64 -30.96
C PRO A 120 -24.25 -2.31 -31.41
N GLU A 121 -25.48 -1.99 -31.00
CA GLU A 121 -26.26 -0.87 -31.58
C GLU A 121 -26.12 0.52 -30.92
N ASN A 122 -25.29 0.73 -29.89
CA ASN A 122 -25.10 2.10 -29.34
C ASN A 122 -23.73 2.69 -29.66
N LYS A 123 -23.57 3.15 -30.90
CA LYS A 123 -22.52 4.09 -31.30
C LYS A 123 -23.09 5.50 -31.37
N THR A 124 -22.88 6.29 -30.32
CA THR A 124 -22.62 7.73 -30.47
C THR A 124 -21.48 8.12 -29.55
N VAL A 125 -20.41 8.59 -30.18
CA VAL A 125 -19.22 9.16 -29.56
C VAL A 125 -19.60 10.53 -29.01
N GLU A 126 -19.46 10.75 -27.70
CA GLU A 126 -19.05 12.05 -27.17
C GLU A 126 -17.90 11.83 -26.19
N ASP A 127 -16.72 12.23 -26.65
CA ASP A 127 -15.56 12.56 -25.86
C ASP A 127 -15.89 13.82 -25.05
N ASN A 128 -15.99 13.70 -23.72
CA ASN A 128 -15.55 14.73 -22.78
C ASN A 128 -15.72 14.29 -21.31
N GLY A 129 -14.58 14.19 -20.62
CA GLY A 129 -14.50 14.31 -19.16
C GLY A 129 -14.45 12.99 -18.42
N SER A 130 -13.23 12.61 -17.99
CA SER A 130 -13.07 11.65 -16.88
C SER A 130 -13.94 12.10 -15.69
N PRO A 131 -14.81 11.25 -15.13
CA PRO A 131 -15.47 11.57 -13.87
C PRO A 131 -14.40 11.68 -12.78
N PRO A 132 -14.38 12.73 -11.94
CA PRO A 132 -13.44 12.80 -10.84
C PRO A 132 -13.73 11.63 -9.90
N VAL A 133 -12.68 10.85 -9.60
CA VAL A 133 -12.73 9.81 -8.57
C VAL A 133 -12.93 10.52 -7.24
N VAL A 134 -14.18 10.56 -6.76
CA VAL A 134 -14.44 10.93 -5.37
C VAL A 134 -14.17 9.67 -4.55
N PRO A 135 -13.12 9.63 -3.71
CA PRO A 135 -12.96 8.52 -2.79
C PRO A 135 -14.12 8.58 -1.80
N GLU A 136 -14.99 7.57 -1.84
CA GLU A 136 -16.03 7.39 -0.83
C GLU A 136 -15.32 7.11 0.50
N VAL A 137 -15.24 8.13 1.34
CA VAL A 137 -14.70 8.02 2.70
C VAL A 137 -15.67 7.16 3.49
N VAL A 138 -15.25 5.94 3.81
CA VAL A 138 -15.97 5.06 4.74
C VAL A 138 -16.17 5.81 6.06
N PRO A 139 -17.40 5.97 6.56
CA PRO A 139 -17.63 6.67 7.81
C PRO A 139 -17.07 5.86 8.99
N LEU A 140 -16.49 6.60 9.95
CA LEU A 140 -16.03 6.12 11.27
C LEU A 140 -17.16 5.47 12.08
#